data_AF-A0A9D5IDN7-F1
#
_entry.id   AF-A0A9D5IDN7-F1
#
_cell.length_a   1.000
_cell.length_b   1.000
_cell.length_c   1.000
_cell.angle_alpha   90.00
_cell.angle_beta   90.00
_cell.angle_gamma   90.00
#
_symmetry.space_group_name_H-M   'P 1'
#
loop_
_entity.id
_entity.type
_entity.pdbx_description
1 polymer ?
#
loop_
_entity_poly.entity_id
_entity_poly.type
_entity_poly.pdbx_seq_one_letter_code
_entity_poly.pdbx_strand_id
1 'polypeptide(L)'
;MSPPPPPPAQAKKIHTVKVGRETAGRKGKGVTVVSDLPLGEEALKELATKLKNSCGSGGTAKDGRIEIQGDHRDKLVTELEKLGYKVKRSGG
;
A
#
# COMPACT_ATOMS: atom_id res chain seq x y z
N MET A 1 -11.20 8.72 19.97
CA MET A 1 -10.99 9.26 18.61
C MET A 1 -11.46 8.24 17.59
N SER A 2 -12.53 8.54 16.86
CA SER A 2 -13.05 7.69 15.77
C SER A 2 -12.35 8.07 14.46
N PRO A 3 -11.82 7.12 13.66
CA PRO A 3 -11.36 7.44 12.32
C PRO A 3 -12.56 7.85 11.44
N PRO A 4 -12.37 8.77 10.48
CA PRO A 4 -13.46 9.29 9.66
C PRO A 4 -14.05 8.20 8.76
N PRO A 5 -15.37 8.22 8.52
CA PRO A 5 -16.00 7.29 7.58
C PRO A 5 -15.53 7.59 6.15
N PRO A 6 -15.22 6.57 5.33
CA PRO A 6 -14.92 6.77 3.92
C PRO A 6 -16.17 7.26 3.16
N PRO A 7 -16.03 8.16 2.17
CA PRO A 7 -17.17 8.65 1.39
C PRO A 7 -17.81 7.52 0.56
N PRO A 8 -19.13 7.54 0.35
CA PRO A 8 -19.82 6.54 -0.46
C PRO A 8 -19.69 6.86 -1.96
N ALA A 9 -19.89 5.81 -2.77
CA ALA A 9 -20.19 5.83 -4.20
C ALA A 9 -19.02 6.06 -5.18
N GLN A 10 -18.40 4.95 -5.57
CA GLN A 10 -18.37 4.51 -6.97
C GLN A 10 -18.37 2.98 -6.98
N ALA A 11 -19.54 2.39 -7.23
CA ALA A 11 -19.67 0.97 -7.47
C ALA A 11 -18.88 0.57 -8.71
N LYS A 12 -17.73 -0.10 -8.56
CA LYS A 12 -17.11 -0.99 -9.56
C LYS A 12 -15.91 -1.73 -8.93
N LYS A 13 -16.11 -3.03 -8.68
CA LYS A 13 -15.16 -4.05 -8.15
C LYS A 13 -14.43 -3.71 -6.84
N ILE A 14 -14.77 -4.44 -5.79
CA ILE A 14 -14.06 -4.42 -4.51
C ILE A 14 -12.66 -5.01 -4.74
N HIS A 15 -11.66 -4.16 -4.91
CA HIS A 15 -10.29 -4.61 -5.11
C HIS A 15 -9.54 -4.63 -3.78
N THR A 16 -9.01 -5.80 -3.45
CA THR A 16 -8.35 -6.05 -2.17
C THR A 16 -6.85 -5.96 -2.33
N VAL A 17 -6.25 -4.85 -1.91
CA VAL A 17 -4.81 -4.64 -1.94
C VAL A 17 -4.17 -5.34 -0.74
N LYS A 18 -3.13 -6.13 -0.95
CA LYS A 18 -2.40 -6.80 0.14
C LYS A 18 -1.18 -5.99 0.54
N VAL A 19 -1.06 -5.69 1.83
CA VAL A 19 0.07 -4.96 2.40
C VAL A 19 0.84 -5.88 3.35
N GLY A 20 1.91 -6.47 2.82
CA GLY A 20 2.93 -7.27 3.48
C GLY A 20 3.94 -6.42 4.25
N ARG A 21 4.54 -6.93 5.33
CA ARG A 21 5.85 -6.45 5.80
C ARG A 21 6.80 -7.62 5.81
N GLU A 22 7.95 -7.42 5.19
CA GLU A 22 9.04 -8.37 5.19
C GLU A 22 10.18 -7.83 6.05
N THR A 23 10.49 -8.55 7.13
CA THR A 23 11.62 -8.28 8.03
C THR A 23 12.66 -9.39 8.02
N ALA A 24 12.36 -10.52 7.37
CA ALA A 24 13.21 -11.70 7.35
C ALA A 24 14.57 -11.38 6.70
N GLY A 25 15.66 -11.50 7.47
CA GLY A 25 17.03 -11.34 6.98
C GLY A 25 17.62 -9.92 7.00
N ARG A 26 16.87 -8.88 7.41
CA ARG A 26 17.34 -7.49 7.38
C ARG A 26 17.34 -6.81 8.76
N LYS A 27 18.18 -7.26 9.71
CA LYS A 27 18.59 -6.55 10.97
C LYS A 27 17.64 -5.39 11.42
N GLY A 28 16.35 -5.66 11.65
CA GLY A 28 15.35 -4.68 12.11
C GLY A 28 14.79 -3.67 11.08
N LYS A 29 15.36 -3.51 9.88
CA LYS A 29 14.80 -2.63 8.83
C LYS A 29 13.76 -3.40 8.00
N GLY A 30 12.51 -3.38 8.48
CA GLY A 30 11.37 -3.92 7.74
C GLY A 30 11.12 -3.17 6.44
N VAL A 31 10.62 -3.88 5.43
CA VAL A 31 10.11 -3.31 4.19
C VAL A 31 8.64 -3.67 4.03
N THR A 32 7.84 -2.72 3.61
CA THR A 32 6.42 -2.91 3.34
C THR A 32 6.24 -3.29 1.87
N VAL A 33 5.60 -4.42 1.60
CA VAL A 33 5.36 -4.93 0.24
C VAL A 33 3.87 -4.82 -0.05
N VAL A 34 3.50 -4.01 -1.03
CA VAL A 34 2.12 -3.82 -1.48
C VAL A 34 1.93 -4.61 -2.77
N SER A 35 1.05 -5.59 -2.76
CA SER A 35 0.75 -6.47 -3.90
C SER A 35 -0.76 -6.53 -4.14
N ASP A 36 -1.21 -7.17 -5.22
CA ASP A 36 -2.65 -7.32 -5.50
C ASP A 36 -3.32 -5.96 -5.84
N LEU A 37 -2.55 -5.08 -6.50
CA LEU A 37 -3.04 -3.79 -6.98
C LEU A 37 -3.79 -4.02 -8.31
N PRO A 38 -5.09 -3.70 -8.39
CA PRO A 38 -5.94 -3.92 -9.57
C PRO A 38 -5.71 -2.85 -10.65
N LEU A 39 -4.47 -2.41 -10.81
CA LEU A 39 -4.11 -1.21 -11.56
C LEU A 39 -3.29 -1.63 -12.77
N GLY A 40 -3.53 -0.96 -13.89
CA GLY A 40 -2.64 -1.07 -15.04
C GLY A 40 -1.23 -0.62 -14.67
N GLU A 41 -0.23 -1.05 -15.45
CA GLU A 41 1.19 -0.77 -15.16
C GLU A 41 1.50 0.73 -14.95
N GLU A 42 0.83 1.63 -15.69
CA GLU A 42 0.94 3.08 -15.50
C GLU A 42 0.43 3.53 -14.12
N ALA A 43 -0.81 3.19 -13.78
CA ALA A 43 -1.40 3.57 -12.51
C ALA A 43 -0.66 2.95 -11.32
N LEU A 44 -0.06 1.76 -11.49
CA LEU A 44 0.77 1.11 -10.49
C LEU A 44 2.09 1.86 -10.26
N LYS A 45 2.74 2.34 -11.33
CA LYS A 45 3.94 3.20 -11.24
C LYS A 45 3.63 4.57 -10.60
N GLU A 46 2.49 5.16 -10.93
CA GLU A 46 2.02 6.40 -10.32
C GLU A 46 1.75 6.23 -8.83
N LEU A 47 0.98 5.19 -8.46
CA LEU A 47 0.70 4.90 -7.05
C LEU A 47 1.97 4.57 -6.27
N ALA A 48 2.88 3.79 -6.83
CA ALA A 48 4.18 3.55 -6.21
C ALA A 48 4.96 4.83 -5.94
N THR A 49 4.95 5.75 -6.91
CA THR A 49 5.61 7.03 -6.77
C THR A 49 4.92 7.92 -5.74
N LYS A 50 3.58 7.91 -5.68
CA LYS A 50 2.81 8.66 -4.71
C LYS A 50 2.98 8.13 -3.28
N LEU A 51 2.90 6.81 -3.10
CA LEU A 51 3.03 6.14 -1.81
C LEU A 51 4.44 6.30 -1.23
N LYS A 52 5.49 6.09 -2.04
CA LYS A 52 6.89 6.27 -1.59
C LYS A 52 7.19 7.73 -1.24
N ASN A 53 6.66 8.68 -2.02
CA ASN A 53 6.82 10.12 -1.77
C ASN A 53 6.08 10.57 -0.49
N SER A 54 4.83 10.09 -0.29
CA SER A 54 4.07 10.33 0.93
C SER A 54 4.74 9.76 2.18
N CYS A 55 5.37 8.59 2.06
CA CYS A 55 6.10 7.98 3.17
C CYS A 55 7.47 8.62 3.42
N GLY A 56 8.02 9.39 2.46
CA GLY A 56 9.38 9.91 2.51
C GLY A 56 10.44 8.81 2.43
N SER A 57 10.07 7.66 1.86
CA SER A 57 10.86 6.43 1.91
C SER A 57 11.22 5.97 0.50
N GLY A 58 12.37 5.31 0.36
CA GLY A 58 12.74 4.66 -0.89
C GLY A 58 11.78 3.50 -1.18
N GLY A 59 11.34 3.37 -2.42
CA GLY A 59 10.50 2.24 -2.84
C GLY A 59 10.52 1.99 -4.35
N THR A 60 10.32 0.72 -4.71
CA THR A 60 10.39 0.20 -6.08
C THR A 60 9.08 -0.49 -6.43
N ALA A 61 8.53 -0.18 -7.61
CA ALA A 61 7.47 -0.99 -8.22
C ALA A 61 8.11 -2.00 -9.17
N LYS A 62 7.86 -3.29 -8.96
CA LYS A 62 8.37 -4.38 -9.81
C LYS A 62 7.34 -5.51 -9.83
N ASP A 63 7.11 -6.14 -10.98
CA ASP A 63 6.20 -7.31 -11.07
C ASP A 63 4.77 -7.06 -10.55
N GLY A 64 4.25 -5.84 -10.72
CA GLY A 64 2.91 -5.49 -10.21
C GLY A 64 2.80 -5.42 -8.68
N ARG A 65 3.94 -5.33 -7.98
CA ARG A 65 4.02 -5.07 -6.53
C ARG A 65 4.92 -3.88 -6.24
N ILE A 66 4.67 -3.21 -5.13
CA ILE A 66 5.37 -2.01 -4.67
C ILE A 66 6.08 -2.34 -3.36
N GLU A 67 7.39 -2.26 -3.35
CA GLU A 67 8.23 -2.48 -2.18
C GLU A 67 8.64 -1.11 -1.64
N ILE A 68 8.28 -0.80 -0.39
CA ILE A 68 8.61 0.46 0.29
C ILE A 68 9.47 0.15 1.50
N GLN A 69 10.60 0.85 1.63
CA GLN A 69 11.47 0.72 2.80
C GLN A 69 10.81 1.34 4.02
N GLY A 70 10.88 0.65 5.15
CA GLY A 70 10.32 1.10 6.42
C GLY A 70 8.98 0.43 6.77
N ASP A 71 8.56 0.71 8.00
CA ASP A 71 7.26 0.31 8.52
C ASP A 71 6.28 1.45 8.31
N HIS A 72 5.65 1.46 7.14
CA HIS A 72 4.62 2.45 6.78
C HIS A 72 3.26 1.80 6.62
N ARG A 73 3.06 0.61 7.22
CA ARG A 73 1.80 -0.15 7.12
C ARG A 73 0.60 0.70 7.46
N ASP A 74 0.60 1.40 8.60
CA ASP A 74 -0.56 2.22 8.99
C ASP A 74 -0.79 3.43 8.08
N LYS A 75 0.28 4.09 7.62
CA LYS A 75 0.16 5.20 6.65
C LYS A 75 -0.39 4.71 5.31
N LEU A 76 0.17 3.63 4.78
CA LEU A 76 -0.22 3.05 3.50
C LEU A 76 -1.65 2.51 3.53
N VAL A 77 -2.03 1.84 4.63
CA VAL A 77 -3.41 1.39 4.85
C VAL A 77 -4.35 2.59 4.83
N THR A 78 -4.06 3.63 5.61
CA THR A 78 -4.89 4.84 5.67
C THR A 78 -4.99 5.54 4.31
N GLU A 79 -3.89 5.66 3.57
CA GLU A 79 -3.84 6.30 2.25
C GLU A 79 -4.67 5.53 1.22
N LEU A 80 -4.51 4.20 1.19
CA LEU A 80 -5.25 3.32 0.30
C LEU A 80 -6.74 3.27 0.65
N GLU A 81 -7.10 3.25 1.93
CA GLU A 81 -8.49 3.33 2.39
C GLU A 81 -9.14 4.68 2.01
N LYS A 82 -8.40 5.79 2.14
CA LYS A 82 -8.84 7.12 1.67
C LYS A 82 -9.08 7.17 0.17
N LEU A 83 -8.29 6.43 -0.60
CA LEU A 83 -8.44 6.27 -2.04
C LEU A 83 -9.59 5.31 -2.42
N GLY A 84 -10.25 4.68 -1.44
CA GLY A 84 -11.36 3.75 -1.66
C GLY A 84 -10.94 2.30 -1.92
N TYR A 85 -9.66 1.96 -1.72
CA TYR A 85 -9.18 0.58 -1.83
C TYR A 85 -9.39 -0.18 -0.53
N LYS A 86 -9.70 -1.48 -0.64
CA LYS A 86 -9.80 -2.35 0.52
C LYS A 86 -8.42 -2.93 0.82
N VAL A 87 -7.83 -2.61 1.96
CA VAL A 87 -6.48 -3.08 2.30
C VAL A 87 -6.54 -4.30 3.21
N LYS A 88 -5.77 -5.33 2.88
CA LYS A 88 -5.56 -6.51 3.72
C LYS A 88 -4.11 -6.53 4.19
N ARG A 89 -3.91 -6.29 5.48
CA ARG A 89 -2.60 -6.43 6.12
C ARG A 89 -2.20 -7.90 6.10
N SER A 90 -1.01 -8.21 5.60
CA SER A 90 -0.45 -9.56 5.49
C SER A 90 0.89 -9.61 6.20
N GLY A 91 1.14 -10.63 7.01
CA GLY A 91 2.36 -10.77 7.83
C GLY A 91 2.13 -10.37 9.29
N GLY A 92 2.33 -11.33 10.19
CA GLY A 92 2.23 -11.17 11.65
C GLY A 92 3.31 -10.27 12.24
#